data_AF-A0A4Z0JC50-F1
#
_entry.id   AF-A0A4Z0JC50-F1
#
_cell.length_a   1.000
_cell.length_b   1.000
_cell.length_c   1.000
_cell.angle_alpha   90.00
_cell.angle_beta   90.00
_cell.angle_gamma   90.00
#
_symmetry.space_group_name_H-M   'P 1'
#
loop_
_entity.id
_entity.type
_entity.pdbx_description
1 polymer ?
#
loop_
_entity_poly.entity_id
_entity_poly.type
_entity_poly.pdbx_seq_one_letter_code
_entity_poly.pdbx_strand_id
1 'polypeptide(L)'
;MATTILTPAENRFLQLSQQALDLPALTRLMPLLRDHPTIKDSSDFLTRSARAALLEQRVDWLKLSSTAWKLLADSPYVINPSNQRLDWRHCALCHKPVRYEYHVVLRANGHKIIVGSECVKKFMSDEMQYLMTITTEDNIHAVAQYDVLTAHYPQVPEILWDPAALPHLPATHHRRQRWVHSGTAHTVTGYLQHRQTTLPETQLQPYLSEYDTLTTLDHEAAVAAKRAAQRRADRERQLAEEEAQAAWDHAQHQESAAVQALRASAPYQTTLQRVAELIVQHLPLAEFKAQLAQVILPPQLKKLVNSYQLGVMATEFDRQHQITATRLQIVPRYLVADVDRLSRQLAHQRQRDWDDDLFNAAVGFDWTHDQRQARLDQLRQPWEGRQVPAAVFKDCLTIRERLSAGQPVPATWPAAVRRAFAHRLAVQPQTGWVPAKKNHVTTAQLRQLAHSHPDFPAVATAYHRLYALPAATEAATLSALQQYYLLLADKRAERQNVTHALVQKLLED
;
A
#
# COMPACT_ATOMS: atom_id res chain seq x y z
N MET A 1 -15.50 43.96 -12.62
CA MET A 1 -15.84 43.33 -13.90
C MET A 1 -15.62 41.83 -13.75
N ALA A 2 -16.60 41.00 -14.10
CA ALA A 2 -16.47 39.54 -13.95
C ALA A 2 -15.59 38.95 -15.06
N THR A 3 -14.51 38.27 -14.69
CA THR A 3 -13.61 37.59 -15.62
C THR A 3 -14.30 36.36 -16.21
N THR A 4 -14.26 36.19 -17.54
CA THR A 4 -14.79 34.98 -18.19
C THR A 4 -13.77 33.86 -18.04
N ILE A 5 -14.21 32.72 -17.50
CA ILE A 5 -13.39 31.51 -17.33
C ILE A 5 -13.46 30.64 -18.58
N LEU A 6 -14.66 30.42 -19.13
CA LEU A 6 -14.88 29.76 -20.41
C LEU A 6 -15.91 30.53 -21.24
N THR A 7 -15.54 30.82 -22.48
CA THR A 7 -16.44 31.31 -23.51
C THR A 7 -17.37 30.18 -24.00
N PRO A 8 -18.51 30.51 -24.64
CA PRO A 8 -19.39 29.50 -25.24
C PRO A 8 -18.68 28.52 -26.16
N ALA A 9 -17.75 29.00 -26.99
CA ALA A 9 -17.04 28.16 -27.94
C ALA A 9 -16.03 27.22 -27.24
N GLU A 10 -15.30 27.69 -26.23
CA GLU A 10 -14.40 26.87 -25.41
C GLU A 10 -15.17 25.77 -24.67
N ASN A 11 -16.28 26.14 -24.03
CA ASN A 11 -17.12 25.18 -23.32
C ASN A 11 -17.68 24.12 -24.28
N ARG A 12 -18.22 24.56 -25.43
CA ARG A 12 -18.72 23.65 -26.45
C ARG A 12 -17.65 22.72 -27.00
N PHE A 13 -16.43 23.24 -27.19
CA PHE A 13 -15.30 22.45 -27.64
C PHE A 13 -14.91 21.35 -26.64
N LEU A 14 -14.85 21.67 -25.34
CA LEU A 14 -14.62 20.68 -24.28
C LEU A 14 -15.72 19.61 -24.26
N GLN A 15 -17.00 20.01 -24.38
CA GLN A 15 -18.13 19.06 -24.39
C GLN A 15 -18.06 18.08 -25.56
N LEU A 16 -17.71 18.55 -26.76
CA LEU A 16 -17.57 17.71 -27.94
C LEU A 16 -16.35 16.79 -27.85
N SER A 17 -15.28 17.25 -27.21
CA SER A 17 -14.01 16.51 -27.09
C SER A 17 -14.03 15.48 -25.94
N GLN A 18 -14.88 15.68 -24.93
CA GLN A 18 -14.89 14.85 -23.72
C GLN A 18 -15.06 13.35 -24.00
N GLN A 19 -15.77 12.98 -25.07
CA GLN A 19 -15.97 11.56 -25.43
C GLN A 19 -14.68 10.86 -25.87
N ALA A 20 -13.65 11.62 -26.27
CA ALA A 20 -12.35 11.10 -26.69
C ALA A 20 -11.27 11.22 -25.61
N LEU A 21 -11.58 11.83 -24.46
CA LEU A 21 -10.61 12.15 -23.43
C LEU A 21 -10.97 11.51 -22.09
N ASP A 22 -10.06 10.74 -21.53
CA ASP A 22 -10.21 10.21 -20.16
C ASP A 22 -9.73 11.25 -19.14
N LEU A 23 -10.56 12.28 -18.94
CA LEU A 23 -10.31 13.35 -17.96
C LEU A 23 -11.36 13.31 -16.84
N PRO A 24 -11.14 12.56 -15.75
CA PRO A 24 -12.13 12.41 -14.68
C PRO A 24 -12.59 13.75 -14.07
N ALA A 25 -11.68 14.72 -13.96
CA ALA A 25 -12.00 16.05 -13.46
C ALA A 25 -12.95 16.82 -14.40
N LEU A 26 -12.70 16.77 -15.71
CA LEU A 26 -13.58 17.38 -16.72
C LEU A 26 -14.95 16.66 -16.75
N THR A 27 -14.96 15.33 -16.75
CA THR A 27 -16.18 14.51 -16.76
C THR A 27 -17.11 14.82 -15.59
N ARG A 28 -16.56 15.04 -14.38
CA ARG A 28 -17.34 15.45 -13.20
C ARG A 28 -18.02 16.82 -13.38
N LEU A 29 -17.41 17.72 -14.14
CA LEU A 29 -17.94 19.06 -14.38
C LEU A 29 -18.88 19.15 -15.60
N MET A 30 -18.95 18.11 -16.43
CA MET A 30 -19.74 18.11 -17.67
C MET A 30 -21.23 18.43 -17.48
N PRO A 31 -21.95 17.89 -16.47
CA PRO A 31 -23.36 18.25 -16.26
C PRO A 31 -23.53 19.77 -16.10
N LEU A 32 -22.71 20.37 -15.24
CA LEU A 32 -22.72 21.81 -14.98
C LEU A 32 -22.34 22.63 -16.22
N LEU A 33 -21.34 22.17 -16.97
CA LEU A 33 -20.88 22.86 -18.18
C LEU A 33 -21.90 22.80 -19.33
N ARG A 34 -22.74 21.76 -19.40
CA ARG A 34 -23.83 21.65 -20.38
C ARG A 34 -24.96 22.65 -20.13
N ASP A 35 -25.30 22.87 -18.86
CA ASP A 35 -26.41 23.73 -18.47
C ASP A 35 -26.07 25.23 -18.60
N HIS A 36 -24.78 25.57 -18.67
CA HIS A 36 -24.31 26.95 -18.67
C HIS A 36 -23.30 27.22 -19.80
N PRO A 37 -23.72 27.84 -20.93
CA PRO A 37 -22.84 28.02 -22.07
C PRO A 37 -21.66 28.97 -21.78
N THR A 38 -21.86 30.01 -20.99
CA THR A 38 -20.78 30.94 -20.58
C THR A 38 -20.48 30.76 -19.09
N ILE A 39 -19.20 30.58 -18.76
CA ILE A 39 -18.75 30.40 -17.38
C ILE A 39 -17.93 31.62 -16.97
N LYS A 40 -18.39 32.33 -15.95
CA LYS A 40 -17.69 33.49 -15.39
C LYS A 40 -17.20 33.16 -13.99
N ASP A 41 -16.18 33.87 -13.53
CA ASP A 41 -15.73 33.75 -12.15
C ASP A 41 -16.82 34.16 -11.14
N SER A 42 -17.71 35.06 -11.53
CA SER A 42 -18.87 35.44 -10.73
C SER A 42 -20.10 34.54 -10.91
N SER A 43 -19.97 33.33 -11.49
CA SER A 43 -21.11 32.43 -11.69
C SER A 43 -21.51 31.78 -10.35
N ASP A 44 -22.71 32.08 -9.87
CA ASP A 44 -23.22 31.65 -8.55
C ASP A 44 -23.45 30.13 -8.46
N PHE A 45 -23.65 29.47 -9.60
CA PHE A 45 -23.79 28.02 -9.71
C PHE A 45 -22.47 27.25 -9.60
N LEU A 46 -21.32 27.93 -9.67
CA LEU A 46 -20.01 27.29 -9.53
C LEU A 46 -19.64 27.13 -8.06
N THR A 47 -19.51 25.87 -7.63
CA THR A 47 -18.87 25.57 -6.34
C THR A 47 -17.41 26.03 -6.33
N ARG A 48 -16.87 26.29 -5.14
CA ARG A 48 -15.47 26.70 -4.97
C ARG A 48 -14.47 25.71 -5.59
N SER A 49 -14.74 24.42 -5.48
CA SER A 49 -13.90 23.36 -6.06
C SER A 49 -13.99 23.29 -7.59
N ALA A 50 -15.19 23.42 -8.17
CA ALA A 50 -15.38 23.46 -9.62
C ALA A 50 -14.68 24.68 -10.24
N ARG A 51 -14.80 25.83 -9.58
CA ARG A 51 -14.12 27.07 -9.99
C ARG A 51 -12.61 26.93 -9.97
N ALA A 52 -12.04 26.40 -8.89
CA ALA A 52 -10.60 26.19 -8.78
C ALA A 52 -10.09 25.25 -9.89
N ALA A 53 -10.78 24.12 -10.11
CA ALA A 53 -10.42 23.16 -11.16
C ALA A 53 -10.46 23.79 -12.57
N LEU A 54 -11.48 24.62 -12.87
CA LEU A 54 -11.56 25.33 -14.15
C LEU A 54 -10.46 26.39 -14.31
N LEU A 55 -10.12 27.12 -13.25
CA LEU A 55 -9.06 28.12 -13.32
C LEU A 55 -7.69 27.49 -13.55
N GLU A 56 -7.43 26.36 -12.88
CA GLU A 56 -6.16 25.64 -12.93
C GLU A 56 -5.99 24.84 -14.23
N GLN A 57 -7.01 24.09 -14.65
CA GLN A 57 -6.84 23.06 -15.69
C GLN A 57 -7.43 23.41 -17.06
N ARG A 58 -8.18 24.52 -17.21
CA ARG A 58 -8.88 24.82 -18.49
C ARG A 58 -7.95 24.85 -19.70
N VAL A 59 -6.74 25.40 -19.55
CA VAL A 59 -5.79 25.57 -20.65
C VAL A 59 -5.31 24.19 -21.11
N ASP A 60 -4.98 23.32 -20.17
CA ASP A 60 -4.49 21.97 -20.46
C ASP A 60 -5.59 21.10 -21.05
N TRP A 61 -6.84 21.21 -20.56
CA TRP A 61 -7.98 20.52 -21.16
C TRP A 61 -8.25 20.97 -22.59
N LEU A 62 -8.17 22.27 -22.87
CA LEU A 62 -8.35 22.80 -24.23
C LEU A 62 -7.21 22.34 -25.17
N LYS A 63 -5.96 22.34 -24.69
CA LYS A 63 -4.81 21.82 -25.43
C LYS A 63 -4.94 20.32 -25.70
N LEU A 64 -5.31 19.52 -24.71
CA LEU A 64 -5.52 18.09 -24.90
C LEU A 64 -6.72 17.81 -25.81
N SER A 65 -7.76 18.63 -25.72
CA SER A 65 -8.91 18.56 -26.63
C SER A 65 -8.52 18.83 -28.07
N SER A 66 -7.59 19.73 -28.34
CA SER A 66 -7.16 20.03 -29.71
C SER A 66 -6.50 18.86 -30.42
N THR A 67 -5.80 17.97 -29.70
CA THR A 67 -5.15 16.79 -30.28
C THR A 67 -6.12 15.66 -30.61
N ALA A 68 -7.32 15.66 -30.02
CA ALA A 68 -8.34 14.64 -30.25
C ALA A 68 -9.02 14.75 -31.62
N TRP A 69 -8.91 15.91 -32.28
CA TRP A 69 -9.52 16.18 -33.58
C TRP A 69 -8.48 16.14 -34.71
N LYS A 70 -8.96 15.91 -35.94
CA LYS A 70 -8.19 16.09 -37.18
C LYS A 70 -9.08 16.61 -38.31
N LEU A 71 -8.48 17.13 -39.38
CA LEU A 71 -9.22 17.50 -40.59
C LEU A 71 -9.77 16.24 -41.28
N LEU A 72 -10.94 16.37 -41.92
CA LEU A 72 -11.56 15.28 -42.66
C LEU A 72 -10.88 15.12 -44.03
N ALA A 73 -10.27 13.97 -44.31
CA ALA A 73 -9.50 13.73 -45.54
C ALA A 73 -10.24 13.98 -46.85
N ASP A 74 -11.49 13.53 -46.97
CA ASP A 74 -12.24 13.56 -48.24
C ASP A 74 -12.82 14.95 -48.58
N SER A 75 -13.01 15.79 -47.56
CA SER A 75 -13.63 17.12 -47.71
C SER A 75 -13.15 18.05 -46.60
N PRO A 76 -11.84 18.35 -46.52
CA PRO A 76 -11.26 19.07 -45.38
C PRO A 76 -11.70 20.54 -45.34
N TYR A 77 -11.98 21.11 -46.51
CA TYR A 77 -12.34 22.51 -46.69
C TYR A 77 -13.36 22.68 -47.81
N VAL A 78 -14.46 23.38 -47.51
CA VAL A 78 -15.53 23.68 -48.46
C VAL A 78 -15.91 25.15 -48.36
N ILE A 79 -16.03 25.81 -49.52
CA ILE A 79 -16.61 27.16 -49.59
C ILE A 79 -18.08 27.01 -49.94
N ASN A 80 -18.95 27.54 -49.09
CA ASN A 80 -20.39 27.49 -49.33
C ASN A 80 -20.72 28.21 -50.67
N PRO A 81 -21.46 27.57 -51.59
CA PRO A 81 -21.71 28.12 -52.92
C PRO A 81 -22.71 29.28 -52.91
N SER A 82 -23.55 29.40 -51.88
CA SER A 82 -24.51 30.51 -51.78
C SER A 82 -23.82 31.79 -51.33
N ASN A 83 -24.16 32.90 -51.99
CA ASN A 83 -23.78 34.23 -51.54
C ASN A 83 -24.69 34.77 -50.42
N GLN A 84 -25.79 34.08 -50.09
CA GLN A 84 -26.70 34.49 -49.02
C GLN A 84 -26.29 33.87 -47.69
N ARG A 85 -26.07 34.71 -46.68
CA ARG A 85 -25.64 34.29 -45.34
C ARG A 85 -26.61 33.35 -44.64
N LEU A 86 -27.89 33.40 -44.98
CA LEU A 86 -28.93 32.55 -44.39
C LEU A 86 -28.86 31.09 -44.86
N ASP A 87 -28.24 30.84 -46.03
CA ASP A 87 -28.05 29.50 -46.57
C ASP A 87 -26.79 28.82 -46.04
N TRP A 88 -25.97 29.56 -45.28
CA TRP A 88 -24.71 29.05 -44.75
C TRP A 88 -24.96 28.12 -43.57
N ARG A 89 -24.18 27.04 -43.52
CA ARG A 89 -24.14 26.15 -42.35
C ARG A 89 -23.55 26.89 -41.16
N HIS A 90 -23.79 26.36 -39.97
CA HIS A 90 -23.35 26.98 -38.72
C HIS A 90 -22.13 26.26 -38.15
N CYS A 91 -21.19 27.02 -37.61
CA CYS A 91 -20.07 26.48 -36.86
C CYS A 91 -20.57 25.70 -35.63
N ALA A 92 -20.10 24.48 -35.43
CA ALA A 92 -20.49 23.63 -34.30
C ALA A 92 -20.02 24.16 -32.94
N LEU A 93 -19.05 25.08 -32.92
CA LEU A 93 -18.48 25.65 -31.69
C LEU A 93 -19.14 26.98 -31.29
N CYS A 94 -19.26 27.92 -32.24
CA CYS A 94 -19.80 29.27 -31.94
C CYS A 94 -21.21 29.52 -32.49
N HIS A 95 -21.80 28.56 -33.21
CA HIS A 95 -23.12 28.65 -33.83
C HIS A 95 -23.32 29.87 -34.74
N LYS A 96 -22.24 30.45 -35.29
CA LYS A 96 -22.34 31.51 -36.30
C LYS A 96 -22.39 30.89 -37.71
N PRO A 97 -23.11 31.49 -38.67
CA PRO A 97 -23.06 31.09 -40.06
C PRO A 97 -21.63 31.18 -40.62
N VAL A 98 -21.19 30.18 -41.38
CA VAL A 98 -19.82 30.08 -41.92
C VAL A 98 -19.83 29.89 -43.43
N ARG A 99 -19.16 30.80 -44.14
CA ARG A 99 -18.91 30.66 -45.60
C ARG A 99 -17.79 29.66 -45.88
N TYR A 100 -16.76 29.68 -45.03
CA TYR A 100 -15.58 28.84 -45.12
C TYR A 100 -15.72 27.72 -44.09
N GLU A 101 -16.09 26.54 -44.58
CA GLU A 101 -16.38 25.36 -43.79
C GLU A 101 -15.12 24.49 -43.70
N TYR A 102 -14.59 24.31 -42.49
CA TYR A 102 -13.61 23.26 -42.23
C TYR A 102 -14.34 22.07 -41.63
N HIS A 103 -14.19 20.91 -42.26
CA HIS A 103 -14.78 19.69 -41.75
C HIS A 103 -13.72 18.96 -40.95
N VAL A 104 -14.02 18.73 -39.67
CA VAL A 104 -13.12 18.06 -38.73
C VAL A 104 -13.80 16.82 -38.18
N VAL A 105 -12.98 15.85 -37.83
CA VAL A 105 -13.42 14.54 -37.36
C VAL A 105 -12.71 14.19 -36.05
N LEU A 106 -13.48 13.65 -35.11
CA LEU A 106 -12.95 13.15 -33.85
C LEU A 106 -12.22 11.84 -34.10
N ARG A 107 -10.94 11.76 -33.71
CA ARG A 107 -10.09 10.59 -33.98
C ARG A 107 -10.65 9.30 -33.36
N ALA A 108 -11.25 9.40 -32.17
CA ALA A 108 -11.71 8.24 -31.39
C ALA A 108 -12.91 7.49 -31.98
N ASN A 109 -13.87 8.20 -32.58
CA ASN A 109 -15.15 7.61 -33.00
C ASN A 109 -15.65 8.07 -34.38
N GLY A 110 -14.87 8.89 -35.09
CA GLY A 110 -15.23 9.38 -36.41
C GLY A 110 -16.35 10.44 -36.43
N HIS A 111 -16.73 11.00 -35.28
CA HIS A 111 -17.76 12.05 -35.22
C HIS A 111 -17.33 13.30 -36.00
N LYS A 112 -18.14 13.74 -36.95
CA LYS A 112 -17.83 14.83 -37.87
C LYS A 112 -18.55 16.12 -37.45
N ILE A 113 -17.83 17.23 -37.43
CA ILE A 113 -18.39 18.56 -37.18
C ILE A 113 -17.86 19.58 -38.19
N ILE A 114 -18.61 20.67 -38.37
CA ILE A 114 -18.22 21.80 -39.20
C ILE A 114 -17.74 22.94 -38.31
N VAL A 115 -16.57 23.49 -38.59
CA VAL A 115 -15.98 24.59 -37.80
C VAL A 115 -15.61 25.73 -38.74
N GLY A 116 -15.92 26.97 -38.33
CA GLY A 116 -15.54 28.17 -39.09
C GLY A 116 -14.09 28.55 -38.89
N SER A 117 -13.53 29.31 -39.83
CA SER A 117 -12.14 29.79 -39.84
C SER A 117 -11.64 30.34 -38.50
N GLU A 118 -12.42 31.22 -37.85
CA GLU A 118 -12.03 31.84 -36.57
C GLU A 118 -12.00 30.87 -35.40
N CYS A 119 -12.86 29.85 -35.43
CA CYS A 119 -12.87 28.83 -34.39
C CYS A 119 -11.77 27.79 -34.64
N VAL A 120 -11.50 27.43 -35.90
CA VAL A 120 -10.41 26.52 -36.25
C VAL A 120 -9.07 27.05 -35.77
N LYS A 121 -8.75 28.32 -36.07
CA LYS A 121 -7.49 28.96 -35.65
C LYS A 121 -7.29 29.03 -34.14
N LYS A 122 -8.38 29.03 -33.37
CA LYS A 122 -8.34 29.18 -31.90
C LYS A 122 -8.27 27.86 -31.15
N PHE A 123 -8.84 26.80 -31.72
CA PHE A 123 -9.07 25.55 -30.99
C PHE A 123 -8.32 24.35 -31.55
N MET A 124 -7.82 24.42 -32.78
CA MET A 124 -7.20 23.27 -33.43
C MET A 124 -5.69 23.23 -33.18
N SER A 125 -5.14 22.02 -33.19
CA SER A 125 -3.71 21.76 -32.97
C SER A 125 -2.83 22.39 -34.05
N ASP A 126 -1.54 22.54 -33.76
CA ASP A 126 -0.55 23.03 -34.73
C ASP A 126 -0.49 22.15 -35.99
N GLU A 127 -0.62 20.83 -35.81
CA GLU A 127 -0.78 19.85 -36.90
C GLU A 127 -1.96 20.21 -37.82
N MET A 128 -3.13 20.49 -37.25
CA MET A 128 -4.31 20.84 -38.04
C MET A 128 -4.18 22.20 -38.71
N GLN A 129 -3.58 23.18 -38.03
CA GLN A 129 -3.34 24.50 -38.62
C GLN A 129 -2.35 24.42 -39.78
N TYR A 130 -1.30 23.62 -39.64
CA TYR A 130 -0.34 23.33 -40.70
C TYR A 130 -1.02 22.70 -41.93
N LEU A 131 -1.82 21.64 -41.72
CA LEU A 131 -2.55 20.99 -42.80
C LEU A 131 -3.60 21.92 -43.42
N MET A 132 -4.26 22.75 -42.62
CA MET A 132 -5.24 23.72 -43.08
C MET A 132 -4.62 24.65 -44.12
N THR A 133 -3.48 25.28 -43.79
CA THR A 133 -2.78 26.23 -44.68
C THR A 133 -2.47 25.58 -46.03
N ILE A 134 -1.83 24.41 -46.02
CA ILE A 134 -1.47 23.69 -47.25
C ILE A 134 -2.73 23.29 -48.04
N THR A 135 -3.77 22.83 -47.35
CA THR A 135 -5.03 22.40 -47.99
C THR A 135 -5.75 23.55 -48.68
N THR A 136 -5.70 24.75 -48.10
CA THR A 136 -6.36 25.93 -48.65
C THR A 136 -5.55 26.64 -49.73
N GLU A 137 -4.23 26.63 -49.63
CA GLU A 137 -3.35 27.45 -50.48
C GLU A 137 -2.68 26.66 -51.60
N ASP A 138 -2.28 25.40 -51.34
CA ASP A 138 -1.42 24.63 -52.23
C ASP A 138 -2.10 23.38 -52.82
N ASN A 139 -2.66 22.51 -51.96
CA ASN A 139 -3.15 21.20 -52.36
C ASN A 139 -4.34 20.72 -51.52
N ILE A 140 -5.54 20.73 -52.10
CA ILE A 140 -6.77 20.26 -51.44
C ILE A 140 -6.72 18.78 -50.99
N HIS A 141 -5.82 17.98 -51.55
CA HIS A 141 -5.63 16.57 -51.17
C HIS A 141 -4.60 16.35 -50.06
N ALA A 142 -4.01 17.42 -49.51
CA ALA A 142 -2.95 17.32 -48.51
C ALA A 142 -3.36 16.51 -47.27
N VAL A 143 -4.60 16.66 -46.78
CA VAL A 143 -5.08 15.89 -45.61
C VAL A 143 -5.11 14.39 -45.90
N ALA A 144 -5.63 13.98 -47.06
CA ALA A 144 -5.64 12.57 -47.45
C ALA A 144 -4.21 12.02 -47.64
N GLN A 145 -3.33 12.79 -48.28
CA GLN A 145 -1.92 12.44 -48.44
C GLN A 145 -1.20 12.29 -47.09
N TYR A 146 -1.50 13.16 -46.14
CA TYR A 146 -0.94 13.12 -44.79
C TYR A 146 -1.45 11.93 -43.98
N ASP A 147 -2.75 11.60 -44.09
CA ASP A 147 -3.32 10.39 -43.47
C ASP A 147 -2.62 9.12 -44.00
N VAL A 148 -2.37 9.02 -45.31
CA VAL A 148 -1.62 7.89 -45.89
C VAL A 148 -0.16 7.87 -45.41
N LEU A 149 0.50 9.04 -45.38
CA LEU A 149 1.88 9.17 -44.93
C LEU A 149 2.05 8.72 -43.48
N THR A 150 1.20 9.20 -42.58
CA THR A 150 1.28 8.95 -41.14
C THR A 150 0.82 7.55 -40.75
N ALA A 151 -0.06 6.94 -41.56
CA ALA A 151 -0.36 5.51 -41.43
C ALA A 151 0.86 4.63 -41.75
N HIS A 152 1.70 5.05 -42.70
CA HIS A 152 2.93 4.33 -43.06
C HIS A 152 4.12 4.66 -42.15
N TYR A 153 4.25 5.94 -41.76
CA TYR A 153 5.32 6.45 -40.90
C TYR A 153 4.73 7.10 -39.64
N PRO A 154 4.36 6.29 -38.61
CA PRO A 154 3.72 6.79 -37.40
C PRO A 154 4.62 7.68 -36.54
N GLN A 155 5.93 7.72 -36.82
CA GLN A 155 6.91 8.58 -36.16
C GLN A 155 6.82 10.04 -36.64
N VAL A 156 6.30 10.30 -37.85
CA VAL A 156 6.24 11.65 -38.43
C VAL A 156 5.45 12.63 -37.56
N PRO A 157 4.23 12.31 -37.07
CA PRO A 157 3.50 13.18 -36.16
C PRO A 157 4.25 13.45 -34.85
N GLU A 158 4.91 12.44 -34.29
CA GLU A 158 5.69 12.56 -33.06
C GLU A 158 6.86 13.53 -33.25
N ILE A 159 7.63 13.35 -34.34
CA ILE A 159 8.76 14.21 -34.70
C ILE A 159 8.31 15.67 -34.86
N LEU A 160 7.19 15.92 -35.54
CA LEU A 160 6.79 17.27 -35.93
C LEU A 160 6.03 18.02 -34.84
N TRP A 161 5.19 17.32 -34.08
CA TRP A 161 4.14 17.94 -33.27
C TRP A 161 4.24 17.65 -31.78
N ASP A 162 5.02 16.66 -31.34
CA ASP A 162 5.20 16.41 -29.91
C ASP A 162 6.33 17.29 -29.34
N PRO A 163 6.01 18.34 -28.55
CA PRO A 163 7.02 19.21 -27.96
C PRO A 163 7.87 18.50 -26.89
N ALA A 164 7.40 17.35 -26.40
CA ALA A 164 8.08 16.52 -25.40
C ALA A 164 8.78 15.30 -26.01
N ALA A 165 8.87 15.19 -27.34
CA ALA A 165 9.59 14.12 -28.01
C ALA A 165 11.04 14.05 -27.49
N LEU A 166 11.46 12.86 -27.09
CA LEU A 166 12.80 12.56 -26.56
C LEU A 166 13.18 13.41 -25.33
N PRO A 167 12.42 13.32 -24.22
CA PRO A 167 12.56 14.21 -23.07
C PRO A 167 13.82 13.95 -22.21
N HIS A 168 14.45 12.79 -22.37
CA HIS A 168 15.65 12.35 -21.65
C HIS A 168 16.91 12.41 -22.53
N LEU A 169 16.79 12.84 -23.79
CA LEU A 169 17.88 12.91 -24.72
C LEU A 169 19.00 13.83 -24.20
N PRO A 170 20.25 13.34 -24.12
CA PRO A 170 21.38 14.15 -23.68
C PRO A 170 21.57 15.40 -24.55
N ALA A 171 21.99 16.50 -23.92
CA ALA A 171 22.13 17.80 -24.59
C ALA A 171 23.08 17.79 -25.79
N THR A 172 24.04 16.86 -25.79
CA THR A 172 24.99 16.60 -26.89
C THR A 172 24.28 16.20 -28.20
N HIS A 173 23.05 15.71 -28.14
CA HIS A 173 22.31 15.22 -29.30
C HIS A 173 21.17 16.15 -29.76
N HIS A 174 20.87 17.26 -29.06
CA HIS A 174 19.80 18.19 -29.49
C HIS A 174 20.02 18.82 -30.88
N ARG A 175 21.28 18.95 -31.33
CA ARG A 175 21.54 19.41 -32.71
C ARG A 175 21.04 18.39 -33.74
N ARG A 176 21.21 17.09 -33.46
CA ARG A 176 20.73 15.98 -34.30
C ARG A 176 19.21 15.94 -34.30
N GLN A 177 18.59 16.07 -33.12
CA GLN A 177 17.13 16.18 -32.98
C GLN A 177 16.54 17.34 -33.81
N ARG A 178 17.13 18.54 -33.76
CA ARG A 178 16.69 19.69 -34.57
C ARG A 178 16.86 19.46 -36.06
N TRP A 179 17.89 18.73 -36.48
CA TRP A 179 18.11 18.36 -37.88
C TRP A 179 17.05 17.36 -38.35
N VAL A 180 16.72 16.33 -37.54
CA VAL A 180 15.62 15.40 -37.81
C VAL A 180 14.29 16.12 -37.93
N HIS A 181 13.97 17.00 -36.97
CA HIS A 181 12.74 17.80 -37.00
C HIS A 181 12.64 18.64 -38.27
N SER A 182 13.63 19.49 -38.52
CA SER A 182 13.65 20.41 -39.67
C SER A 182 13.61 19.67 -41.01
N GLY A 183 14.37 18.58 -41.11
CA GLY A 183 14.43 17.74 -42.30
C GLY A 183 13.11 17.05 -42.60
N THR A 184 12.53 16.41 -41.59
CA THR A 184 11.19 15.79 -41.68
C THR A 184 10.16 16.85 -42.06
N ALA A 185 10.16 18.01 -41.40
CA ALA A 185 9.22 19.09 -41.68
C ALA A 185 9.30 19.58 -43.12
N HIS A 186 10.52 19.77 -43.63
CA HIS A 186 10.74 20.21 -45.00
C HIS A 186 10.27 19.17 -46.03
N THR A 187 10.65 17.91 -45.86
CA THR A 187 10.25 16.81 -46.75
C THR A 187 8.73 16.60 -46.76
N VAL A 188 8.11 16.57 -45.57
CA VAL A 188 6.66 16.43 -45.46
C VAL A 188 5.94 17.62 -46.10
N THR A 189 6.40 18.85 -45.86
CA THR A 189 5.80 20.05 -46.48
C THR A 189 5.89 19.97 -48.00
N GLY A 190 7.06 19.69 -48.56
CA GLY A 190 7.22 19.57 -50.01
C GLY A 190 6.36 18.46 -50.63
N TYR A 191 6.18 17.35 -49.92
CA TYR A 191 5.27 16.27 -50.34
C TYR A 191 3.80 16.70 -50.30
N LEU A 192 3.37 17.43 -49.27
CA LEU A 192 1.97 17.81 -49.10
C LEU A 192 1.55 18.97 -50.01
N GLN A 193 2.45 19.88 -50.36
CA GLN A 193 2.16 21.03 -51.24
C GLN A 193 1.81 20.65 -52.68
N HIS A 194 2.13 19.43 -53.09
CA HIS A 194 1.83 18.94 -54.43
C HIS A 194 1.01 17.66 -54.37
N ARG A 195 0.14 17.47 -55.37
CA ARG A 195 -0.59 16.22 -55.50
C ARG A 195 0.37 15.11 -55.91
N GLN A 196 0.69 14.22 -54.97
CA GLN A 196 1.62 13.11 -55.18
C GLN A 196 0.95 11.80 -54.73
N THR A 197 1.17 10.73 -55.50
CA THR A 197 0.62 9.39 -55.21
C THR A 197 1.65 8.44 -54.59
N THR A 198 2.93 8.80 -54.64
CA THR A 198 4.04 8.02 -54.10
C THR A 198 4.59 8.68 -52.84
N LEU A 199 4.85 7.90 -51.80
CA LEU A 199 5.41 8.39 -50.55
C LEU A 199 6.88 8.86 -50.75
N PRO A 200 7.34 9.91 -50.04
CA PRO A 200 8.69 10.46 -50.16
C PRO A 200 9.71 9.63 -49.35
N GLU A 201 9.70 8.31 -49.51
CA GLU A 201 10.46 7.36 -48.69
C GLU A 201 11.97 7.65 -48.70
N THR A 202 12.57 7.81 -49.88
CA THR A 202 14.01 8.06 -50.01
C THR A 202 14.48 9.36 -49.35
N GLN A 203 13.59 10.35 -49.27
CA GLN A 203 13.88 11.66 -48.67
C GLN A 203 13.64 11.64 -47.16
N LEU A 204 12.66 10.87 -46.67
CA LEU A 204 12.35 10.74 -45.24
C LEU A 204 13.29 9.76 -44.51
N GLN A 205 13.74 8.70 -45.17
CA GLN A 205 14.49 7.61 -44.56
C GLN A 205 15.69 8.06 -43.69
N PRO A 206 16.52 9.03 -44.11
CA PRO A 206 17.63 9.49 -43.28
C PRO A 206 17.17 10.06 -41.94
N TYR A 207 16.07 10.82 -41.92
CA TYR A 207 15.54 11.44 -40.71
C TYR A 207 14.86 10.41 -39.81
N LEU A 208 14.13 9.45 -40.38
CA LEU A 208 13.48 8.38 -39.63
C LEU A 208 14.53 7.46 -38.96
N SER A 209 15.55 7.03 -39.70
CA SER A 209 16.63 6.19 -39.16
C SER A 209 17.42 6.88 -38.04
N GLU A 210 17.59 8.20 -38.16
CA GLU A 210 18.25 9.00 -37.13
C GLU A 210 17.33 9.17 -35.91
N TYR A 211 16.02 9.35 -36.12
CA TYR A 211 15.04 9.40 -35.04
C TYR A 211 15.02 8.11 -34.21
N ASP A 212 15.08 6.94 -34.86
CA ASP A 212 15.18 5.64 -34.18
C ASP A 212 16.45 5.56 -33.30
N THR A 213 17.57 6.08 -33.83
CA THR A 213 18.83 6.15 -33.09
C THR A 213 18.71 7.06 -31.86
N LEU A 214 18.09 8.24 -32.01
CA LEU A 214 17.89 9.18 -30.91
C LEU A 214 16.91 8.64 -29.86
N THR A 215 15.88 7.90 -30.29
CA THR A 215 14.93 7.21 -29.40
C THR A 215 15.64 6.16 -28.53
N THR A 216 16.58 5.41 -29.12
CA THR A 216 17.38 4.45 -28.37
C THR A 216 18.24 5.15 -27.30
N LEU A 217 18.90 6.26 -27.66
CA LEU A 217 19.72 7.04 -26.73
C LEU A 217 18.91 7.69 -25.61
N ASP A 218 17.70 8.16 -25.92
CA ASP A 218 16.75 8.69 -24.93
C ASP A 218 16.36 7.61 -23.91
N HIS A 219 16.03 6.41 -24.39
CA HIS A 219 15.68 5.27 -23.53
C HIS A 219 16.83 4.86 -22.60
N GLU A 220 18.05 4.78 -23.13
CA GLU A 220 19.25 4.50 -22.34
C GLU A 220 19.49 5.56 -21.25
N ALA A 221 19.33 6.84 -21.60
CA ALA A 221 19.46 7.95 -20.66
C ALA A 221 18.39 7.90 -19.57
N ALA A 222 17.14 7.58 -19.92
CA ALA A 222 16.05 7.40 -18.96
C ALA A 222 16.33 6.27 -17.95
N VAL A 223 16.80 5.12 -18.45
CA VAL A 223 17.18 3.97 -17.59
C VAL A 223 18.36 4.32 -16.69
N ALA A 224 19.38 5.01 -17.21
CA ALA A 224 20.53 5.45 -16.44
C ALA A 224 20.14 6.45 -15.33
N ALA A 225 19.27 7.42 -15.64
CA ALA A 225 18.77 8.41 -14.69
C ALA A 225 17.98 7.73 -13.56
N LYS A 226 17.11 6.77 -13.89
CA LYS A 226 16.34 5.99 -12.90
C LYS A 226 17.25 5.18 -11.98
N ARG A 227 18.26 4.49 -12.52
CA ARG A 227 19.26 3.75 -11.73
C ARG A 227 20.09 4.67 -10.84
N ALA A 228 20.45 5.87 -11.33
CA ALA A 228 21.16 6.86 -10.53
C ALA A 228 20.29 7.40 -9.39
N ALA A 229 19.02 7.70 -9.63
CA ALA A 229 18.07 8.14 -8.60
C ALA A 229 17.87 7.06 -7.53
N GLN A 230 17.70 5.79 -7.93
CA GLN A 230 17.61 4.67 -6.99
C GLN A 230 18.87 4.55 -6.12
N ARG A 231 20.07 4.57 -6.73
CA ARG A 231 21.32 4.52 -5.98
C ARG A 231 21.49 5.69 -5.01
N ARG A 232 21.02 6.89 -5.36
CA ARG A 232 21.03 8.04 -4.44
C ARG A 232 20.08 7.80 -3.26
N ALA A 233 18.85 7.36 -3.54
CA ALA A 233 17.88 7.04 -2.49
C ALA A 233 18.37 5.92 -1.56
N ASP A 234 19.03 4.89 -2.10
CA ASP A 234 19.61 3.80 -1.31
C ASP A 234 20.79 4.29 -0.47
N ARG A 235 21.66 5.16 -1.01
CA ARG A 235 22.74 5.80 -0.24
C ARG A 235 22.21 6.71 0.86
N GLU A 236 21.16 7.50 0.58
CA GLU A 236 20.51 8.34 1.60
C GLU A 236 19.89 7.50 2.71
N ARG A 237 19.28 6.34 2.37
CA ARG A 237 18.80 5.39 3.38
C ARG A 237 19.93 4.78 4.19
N GLN A 238 21.01 4.35 3.54
CA GLN A 238 22.17 3.80 4.23
C GLN A 238 22.81 4.82 5.16
N LEU A 239 23.00 6.07 4.72
CA LEU A 239 23.50 7.16 5.55
C LEU A 239 22.55 7.44 6.73
N ALA A 240 21.24 7.46 6.50
CA ALA A 240 20.27 7.65 7.58
C ALA A 240 20.27 6.47 8.58
N GLU A 241 20.46 5.23 8.11
CA GLU A 241 20.61 4.04 8.95
C GLU A 241 21.93 4.08 9.75
N GLU A 242 23.04 4.46 9.12
CA GLU A 242 24.35 4.64 9.77
C GLU A 242 24.33 5.77 10.80
N GLU A 243 23.71 6.92 10.50
CA GLU A 243 23.53 8.03 11.43
C GLU A 243 22.63 7.63 12.60
N ALA A 244 21.55 6.89 12.34
CA ALA A 244 20.68 6.37 13.39
C ALA A 244 21.39 5.34 14.28
N GLN A 245 22.20 4.46 13.69
CA GLN A 245 23.01 3.48 14.41
C GLN A 245 24.12 4.16 15.23
N ALA A 246 24.84 5.12 14.65
CA ALA A 246 25.87 5.89 15.35
C ALA A 246 25.28 6.72 16.50
N ALA A 247 24.09 7.31 16.32
CA ALA A 247 23.36 7.97 17.39
C ALA A 247 22.90 6.99 18.48
N TRP A 248 22.55 5.76 18.11
CA TRP A 248 22.21 4.69 19.05
C TRP A 248 23.44 4.19 19.83
N ASP A 249 24.57 4.00 19.17
CA ASP A 249 25.84 3.60 19.79
C ASP A 249 26.37 4.71 20.73
N HIS A 250 26.27 5.98 20.32
CA HIS A 250 26.57 7.11 21.20
C HIS A 250 25.64 7.16 22.42
N ALA A 251 24.35 6.85 22.26
CA ALA A 251 23.40 6.79 23.36
C ALA A 251 23.64 5.59 24.30
N GLN A 252 24.10 4.45 23.78
CA GLN A 252 24.51 3.27 24.55
C GLN A 252 25.79 3.53 25.36
N HIS A 253 26.80 4.17 24.75
CA HIS A 253 28.05 4.49 25.41
C HIS A 253 27.95 5.64 26.42
N GLN A 254 26.88 6.44 26.35
CA GLN A 254 26.54 7.44 27.37
C GLN A 254 25.58 6.95 28.46
N GLU A 255 25.24 5.65 28.53
CA GLU A 255 24.50 5.14 29.69
C GLU A 255 25.37 5.24 30.95
N SER A 256 25.05 6.22 31.80
CA SER A 256 25.69 6.35 33.11
C SER A 256 25.54 5.06 33.90
N ALA A 257 26.50 4.76 34.79
CA ALA A 257 26.43 3.58 35.68
C ALA A 257 25.10 3.49 36.44
N ALA A 258 24.43 4.63 36.70
CA ALA A 258 23.12 4.69 37.31
C ALA A 258 21.99 4.13 36.40
N VAL A 259 22.06 4.34 35.08
CA VAL A 259 21.10 3.75 34.13
C VAL A 259 21.32 2.24 34.02
N GLN A 260 22.57 1.78 33.95
CA GLN A 260 22.88 0.35 33.93
C GLN A 260 22.42 -0.36 35.21
N ALA A 261 22.67 0.24 36.38
CA ALA A 261 22.19 -0.28 37.67
C ALA A 261 20.65 -0.31 37.74
N LEU A 262 19.97 0.71 37.21
CA LEU A 262 18.51 0.72 37.12
C LEU A 262 18.00 -0.40 36.22
N ARG A 263 18.58 -0.58 35.01
CA ARG A 263 18.17 -1.61 34.05
C ARG A 263 18.42 -3.04 34.55
N ALA A 264 19.47 -3.23 35.36
CA ALA A 264 19.76 -4.49 36.04
C ALA A 264 18.86 -4.77 37.26
N SER A 265 18.14 -3.76 37.77
CA SER A 265 17.35 -3.90 38.99
C SER A 265 16.06 -4.72 38.76
N ALA A 266 15.75 -5.63 39.69
CA ALA A 266 14.52 -6.43 39.65
C ALA A 266 13.23 -5.57 39.59
N PRO A 267 13.10 -4.43 40.30
CA PRO A 267 11.92 -3.58 40.19
C PRO A 267 11.72 -2.99 38.78
N TYR A 268 12.79 -2.60 38.10
CA TYR A 268 12.72 -2.08 36.73
C TYR A 268 12.23 -3.17 35.76
N GLN A 269 12.86 -4.35 35.80
CA GLN A 269 12.51 -5.47 34.93
C GLN A 269 11.08 -5.95 35.17
N THR A 270 10.65 -6.07 36.42
CA THR A 270 9.28 -6.46 36.79
C THR A 270 8.26 -5.45 36.28
N THR A 271 8.56 -4.16 36.38
CA THR A 271 7.67 -3.09 35.91
C THR A 271 7.56 -3.09 34.40
N LEU A 272 8.69 -3.19 33.70
CA LEU A 272 8.72 -3.28 32.24
C LEU A 272 7.92 -4.48 31.73
N GLN A 273 8.14 -5.66 32.33
CA GLN A 273 7.41 -6.87 32.00
C GLN A 273 5.91 -6.65 32.13
N ARG A 274 5.45 -6.05 33.23
CA ARG A 274 4.03 -5.80 33.48
C ARG A 274 3.42 -4.75 32.54
N VAL A 275 4.19 -3.73 32.19
CA VAL A 275 3.77 -2.73 31.19
C VAL A 275 3.65 -3.37 29.81
N ALA A 276 4.63 -4.18 29.39
CA ALA A 276 4.60 -4.89 28.12
C ALA A 276 3.41 -5.89 28.07
N GLU A 277 3.14 -6.60 29.17
CA GLU A 277 1.97 -7.48 29.29
C GLU A 277 0.65 -6.73 29.12
N LEU A 278 0.54 -5.48 29.60
CA LEU A 278 -0.65 -4.64 29.38
C LEU A 278 -0.75 -4.13 27.95
N ILE A 279 0.39 -3.77 27.33
CA ILE A 279 0.42 -3.27 25.94
C ILE A 279 -0.06 -4.35 24.98
N VAL A 280 0.42 -5.57 25.15
CA VAL A 280 0.12 -6.74 24.30
C VAL A 280 -1.33 -7.24 24.47
N GLN A 281 -2.08 -6.73 25.43
CA GLN A 281 -3.51 -7.02 25.57
C GLN A 281 -4.40 -6.18 24.63
N HIS A 282 -3.85 -5.17 23.94
CA HIS A 282 -4.61 -4.31 23.02
C HIS A 282 -5.87 -3.69 23.66
N LEU A 283 -5.79 -3.37 24.95
CA LEU A 283 -6.91 -2.79 25.70
C LEU A 283 -7.27 -1.40 25.15
N PRO A 284 -8.56 -1.01 25.12
CA PRO A 284 -8.94 0.38 24.89
C PRO A 284 -8.18 1.32 25.82
N LEU A 285 -7.78 2.50 25.32
CA LEU A 285 -6.88 3.41 26.04
C LEU A 285 -7.33 3.74 27.47
N ALA A 286 -8.64 3.84 27.71
CA ALA A 286 -9.21 4.09 29.03
C ALA A 286 -8.95 2.91 30.00
N GLU A 287 -9.19 1.68 29.54
CA GLU A 287 -8.96 0.46 30.31
C GLU A 287 -7.48 0.20 30.54
N PHE A 288 -6.65 0.43 29.50
CA PHE A 288 -5.19 0.37 29.62
C PHE A 288 -4.70 1.30 30.74
N LYS A 289 -5.15 2.56 30.77
CA LYS A 289 -4.78 3.51 31.83
C LYS A 289 -5.26 3.07 33.22
N ALA A 290 -6.45 2.49 33.31
CA ALA A 290 -6.99 1.98 34.58
C ALA A 290 -6.17 0.81 35.12
N GLN A 291 -5.78 -0.15 34.27
CA GLN A 291 -4.91 -1.26 34.67
C GLN A 291 -3.47 -0.80 34.95
N LEU A 292 -2.93 0.11 34.15
CA LEU A 292 -1.61 0.68 34.36
C LEU A 292 -1.49 1.40 35.71
N ALA A 293 -2.57 2.03 36.21
CA ALA A 293 -2.59 2.66 37.52
C ALA A 293 -2.39 1.67 38.69
N GLN A 294 -2.67 0.37 38.46
CA GLN A 294 -2.42 -0.70 39.45
C GLN A 294 -0.95 -1.17 39.43
N VAL A 295 -0.17 -0.78 38.42
CA VAL A 295 1.26 -1.10 38.34
C VAL A 295 2.05 -0.09 39.17
N ILE A 296 2.71 -0.60 40.21
CA ILE A 296 3.55 0.23 41.08
C ILE A 296 4.84 0.58 40.33
N LEU A 297 4.89 1.76 39.74
CA LEU A 297 6.09 2.29 39.10
C LEU A 297 7.15 2.67 40.16
N PRO A 298 8.39 2.16 40.06
CA PRO A 298 9.50 2.58 40.91
C PRO A 298 9.73 4.10 40.83
N PRO A 299 10.17 4.76 41.92
CA PRO A 299 10.36 6.21 41.95
C PRO A 299 11.29 6.72 40.85
N GLN A 300 12.33 5.96 40.48
CA GLN A 300 13.23 6.34 39.38
C GLN A 300 12.48 6.34 38.03
N LEU A 301 11.62 5.36 37.78
CA LEU A 301 10.82 5.25 36.55
C LEU A 301 9.72 6.31 36.47
N LYS A 302 9.05 6.64 37.58
CA LYS A 302 8.02 7.70 37.63
C LYS A 302 8.53 9.07 37.17
N LYS A 303 9.84 9.34 37.35
CA LYS A 303 10.48 10.57 36.90
C LYS A 303 10.74 10.60 35.38
N LEU A 304 10.81 9.42 34.76
CA LEU A 304 11.21 9.24 33.36
C LEU A 304 10.02 9.04 32.43
N VAL A 305 8.94 8.43 32.94
CA VAL A 305 7.76 8.13 32.14
C VAL A 305 6.48 8.31 32.95
N ASN A 306 5.44 8.83 32.29
CA ASN A 306 4.10 8.98 32.85
C ASN A 306 3.06 8.11 32.11
N SER A 307 1.86 8.04 32.67
CA SER A 307 0.76 7.23 32.11
C SER A 307 0.32 7.66 30.71
N TYR A 308 0.45 8.95 30.37
CA TYR A 308 0.17 9.45 29.04
C TYR A 308 1.16 8.89 28.01
N GLN A 309 2.45 8.95 28.30
CA GLN A 309 3.52 8.45 27.42
C GLN A 309 3.39 6.95 27.19
N LEU A 310 3.14 6.17 28.25
CA LEU A 310 2.89 4.73 28.12
C LEU A 310 1.61 4.44 27.31
N GLY A 311 0.57 5.27 27.42
CA GLY A 311 -0.63 5.15 26.60
C GLY A 311 -0.39 5.45 25.11
N VAL A 312 0.49 6.40 24.79
CA VAL A 312 0.91 6.66 23.40
C VAL A 312 1.67 5.46 22.84
N MET A 313 2.60 4.88 23.61
CA MET A 313 3.32 3.67 23.20
C MET A 313 2.39 2.49 22.96
N ALA A 314 1.39 2.28 23.84
CA ALA A 314 0.38 1.23 23.65
C ALA A 314 -0.40 1.44 22.35
N THR A 315 -0.76 2.69 22.03
CA THR A 315 -1.48 3.03 20.78
C THR A 315 -0.60 2.85 19.53
N GLU A 316 0.70 3.14 19.62
CA GLU A 316 1.64 2.87 18.54
C GLU A 316 1.78 1.37 18.28
N PHE A 317 1.95 0.58 19.34
CA PHE A 317 2.04 -0.88 19.23
C PHE A 317 0.76 -1.48 18.65
N ASP A 318 -0.41 -1.00 19.08
CA ASP A 318 -1.70 -1.44 18.54
C ASP A 318 -1.82 -1.22 17.01
N ARG A 319 -1.28 -0.11 16.50
CA ARG A 319 -1.34 0.24 15.07
C ARG A 319 -0.25 -0.40 14.24
N GLN A 320 0.97 -0.46 14.76
CA GLN A 320 2.18 -0.75 13.98
C GLN A 320 2.91 -2.01 14.43
N HIS A 321 2.48 -2.65 15.52
CA HIS A 321 3.16 -3.79 16.18
C HIS A 321 4.61 -3.47 16.58
N GLN A 322 4.92 -2.18 16.72
CA GLN A 322 6.21 -1.62 17.09
C GLN A 322 6.00 -0.29 17.81
N ILE A 323 6.85 -0.02 18.80
CA ILE A 323 6.89 1.24 19.53
C ILE A 323 8.15 1.99 19.10
N THR A 324 7.96 3.13 18.45
CA THR A 324 9.07 4.00 18.02
C THR A 324 9.13 5.29 18.83
N ALA A 325 7.99 5.68 19.41
CA ALA A 325 7.82 6.86 20.23
C ALA A 325 8.38 8.13 19.56
N THR A 326 8.19 8.28 18.25
CA THR A 326 8.76 9.41 17.49
C THR A 326 8.26 10.76 18.04
N ARG A 327 7.03 10.78 18.55
CA ARG A 327 6.36 11.97 19.12
C ARG A 327 6.71 12.25 20.58
N LEU A 328 7.44 11.35 21.26
CA LEU A 328 7.76 11.45 22.69
C LEU A 328 9.23 11.81 22.88
N GLN A 329 9.61 13.06 22.63
CA GLN A 329 11.00 13.53 22.71
C GLN A 329 11.60 13.51 24.13
N ILE A 330 10.76 13.47 25.17
CA ILE A 330 11.18 13.55 26.58
C ILE A 330 11.45 12.16 27.18
N VAL A 331 10.93 11.09 26.59
CA VAL A 331 11.10 9.74 27.15
C VAL A 331 12.48 9.20 26.78
N PRO A 332 13.25 8.64 27.73
CA PRO A 332 14.55 8.06 27.42
C PRO A 332 14.42 6.95 26.37
N ARG A 333 15.25 7.02 25.32
CA ARG A 333 15.17 6.08 24.19
C ARG A 333 15.43 4.63 24.58
N TYR A 334 16.29 4.39 25.58
CA TYR A 334 16.50 3.03 26.11
C TYR A 334 15.21 2.44 26.70
N LEU A 335 14.38 3.24 27.37
CA LEU A 335 13.14 2.77 27.99
C LEU A 335 12.14 2.38 26.90
N VAL A 336 12.03 3.20 25.85
CA VAL A 336 11.18 2.90 24.67
C VAL A 336 11.62 1.57 24.05
N ALA A 337 12.92 1.39 23.81
CA ALA A 337 13.47 0.19 23.20
C ALA A 337 13.30 -1.07 24.07
N ASP A 338 13.43 -0.93 25.39
CA ASP A 338 13.22 -2.04 26.33
C ASP A 338 11.74 -2.48 26.34
N VAL A 339 10.80 -1.53 26.36
CA VAL A 339 9.35 -1.80 26.29
C VAL A 339 8.96 -2.41 24.93
N ASP A 340 9.46 -1.87 23.82
CA ASP A 340 9.21 -2.41 22.47
C ASP A 340 9.65 -3.85 22.36
N ARG A 341 10.90 -4.13 22.76
CA ARG A 341 11.49 -5.46 22.69
C ARG A 341 10.67 -6.48 23.47
N LEU A 342 10.33 -6.17 24.73
CA LEU A 342 9.52 -7.06 25.57
C LEU A 342 8.11 -7.25 25.01
N SER A 343 7.47 -6.17 24.54
CA SER A 343 6.12 -6.24 23.96
C SER A 343 6.10 -7.12 22.71
N ARG A 344 7.08 -6.96 21.81
CA ARG A 344 7.22 -7.80 20.60
C ARG A 344 7.53 -9.26 20.94
N GLN A 345 8.39 -9.51 21.92
CA GLN A 345 8.69 -10.87 22.39
C GLN A 345 7.45 -11.56 22.95
N LEU A 346 6.70 -10.87 23.82
CA LEU A 346 5.46 -11.39 24.40
C LEU A 346 4.37 -11.59 23.35
N ALA A 347 4.23 -10.67 22.40
CA ALA A 347 3.29 -10.81 21.30
C ALA A 347 3.63 -12.06 20.46
N HIS A 348 4.88 -12.18 20.00
CA HIS A 348 5.31 -13.35 19.23
C HIS A 348 5.12 -14.67 20.00
N GLN A 349 5.45 -14.68 21.29
CA GLN A 349 5.26 -15.85 22.16
C GLN A 349 3.79 -16.27 22.18
N ARG A 350 2.91 -15.31 22.42
CA ARG A 350 1.49 -15.55 22.60
C ARG A 350 0.78 -15.87 21.27
N GLN A 351 1.27 -15.34 20.14
CA GLN A 351 0.82 -15.77 18.80
C GLN A 351 1.14 -17.24 18.57
N ARG A 352 2.37 -17.67 18.90
CA ARG A 352 2.74 -19.08 18.81
C ARG A 352 1.86 -19.95 19.72
N ASP A 353 1.57 -19.49 20.93
CA ASP A 353 0.71 -20.25 21.85
C ASP A 353 -0.73 -20.35 21.36
N TRP A 354 -1.24 -19.30 20.69
CA TRP A 354 -2.56 -19.32 20.07
C TRP A 354 -2.61 -20.33 18.91
N ASP A 355 -1.58 -20.34 18.05
CA ASP A 355 -1.46 -21.31 16.95
C ASP A 355 -1.36 -22.75 17.49
N ASP A 356 -0.61 -22.95 18.58
CA ASP A 356 -0.49 -24.24 19.27
C ASP A 356 -1.81 -24.67 19.91
N ASP A 357 -2.54 -23.75 20.54
CA ASP A 357 -3.85 -24.03 21.14
C ASP A 357 -4.89 -24.38 20.07
N LEU A 358 -4.85 -23.73 18.89
CA LEU A 358 -5.70 -24.07 17.74
C LEU A 358 -5.36 -25.47 17.20
N PHE A 359 -4.08 -25.79 17.04
CA PHE A 359 -3.64 -27.13 16.65
C PHE A 359 -4.08 -28.19 17.67
N ASN A 360 -3.92 -27.90 18.96
CA ASN A 360 -4.29 -28.79 20.04
C ASN A 360 -5.79 -29.06 20.09
N ALA A 361 -6.60 -28.03 19.86
CA ALA A 361 -8.04 -28.19 19.77
C ALA A 361 -8.46 -29.03 18.55
N ALA A 362 -7.86 -28.76 17.39
CA ALA A 362 -8.23 -29.43 16.15
C ALA A 362 -7.73 -30.88 16.07
N VAL A 363 -6.48 -31.13 16.47
CA VAL A 363 -5.76 -32.38 16.21
C VAL A 363 -5.13 -32.95 17.47
N GLY A 364 -4.38 -32.14 18.23
CA GLY A 364 -3.45 -32.63 19.25
C GLY A 364 -4.11 -33.41 20.40
N PHE A 365 -5.28 -32.98 20.88
CA PHE A 365 -6.04 -33.71 21.90
C PHE A 365 -7.11 -34.60 21.28
N ASP A 366 -7.30 -35.77 21.90
CA ASP A 366 -8.36 -36.71 21.55
C ASP A 366 -9.69 -36.30 22.21
N TRP A 367 -10.20 -35.15 21.78
CA TRP A 367 -11.45 -34.61 22.25
C TRP A 367 -12.64 -35.10 21.43
N THR A 368 -13.76 -35.28 22.11
CA THR A 368 -15.07 -35.43 21.47
C THR A 368 -15.41 -34.18 20.65
N HIS A 369 -16.37 -34.31 19.73
CA HIS A 369 -16.82 -33.20 18.89
C HIS A 369 -17.24 -31.97 19.75
N ASP A 370 -18.00 -32.19 20.82
CA ASP A 370 -18.51 -31.11 21.67
C ASP A 370 -17.40 -30.42 22.46
N GLN A 371 -16.44 -31.17 22.99
CA GLN A 371 -15.27 -30.60 23.66
C GLN A 371 -14.41 -29.76 22.69
N ARG A 372 -14.24 -30.24 21.46
CA ARG A 372 -13.52 -29.52 20.41
C ARG A 372 -14.23 -28.23 20.03
N GLN A 373 -15.54 -28.28 19.81
CA GLN A 373 -16.36 -27.11 19.52
C GLN A 373 -16.24 -26.06 20.64
N ALA A 374 -16.42 -26.47 21.90
CA ALA A 374 -16.32 -25.57 23.05
C ALA A 374 -14.95 -24.87 23.13
N ARG A 375 -13.85 -25.58 22.87
CA ARG A 375 -12.52 -24.97 22.87
C ARG A 375 -12.31 -24.04 21.68
N LEU A 376 -12.74 -24.43 20.48
CA LEU A 376 -12.61 -23.59 19.29
C LEU A 376 -13.41 -22.29 19.44
N ASP A 377 -14.58 -22.33 20.08
CA ASP A 377 -15.35 -21.12 20.39
C ASP A 377 -14.63 -20.17 21.36
N GLN A 378 -13.88 -20.70 22.34
CA GLN A 378 -13.02 -19.87 23.18
C GLN A 378 -11.87 -19.20 22.39
N LEU A 379 -11.34 -19.88 21.37
CA LEU A 379 -10.25 -19.39 20.53
C LEU A 379 -10.71 -18.41 19.43
N ARG A 380 -12.02 -18.27 19.21
CA ARG A 380 -12.58 -17.30 18.24
C ARG A 380 -12.38 -15.84 18.63
N GLN A 381 -12.16 -15.56 19.91
CA GLN A 381 -11.87 -14.20 20.36
C GLN A 381 -10.51 -13.76 19.80
N PRO A 382 -10.45 -12.71 18.96
CA PRO A 382 -9.22 -12.29 18.31
C PRO A 382 -8.26 -11.71 19.37
N TRP A 383 -7.00 -12.12 19.32
CA TRP A 383 -5.99 -11.69 20.28
C TRP A 383 -4.96 -10.67 19.71
N GLU A 384 -4.66 -10.70 18.40
CA GLU A 384 -3.78 -9.71 17.71
C GLU A 384 -4.50 -8.96 16.57
N GLY A 385 -5.84 -8.84 16.63
CA GLY A 385 -6.61 -8.29 15.50
C GLY A 385 -6.56 -9.15 14.23
N ARG A 386 -5.85 -10.29 14.24
CA ARG A 386 -5.89 -11.30 13.18
C ARG A 386 -7.19 -12.07 13.25
N GLN A 387 -8.11 -11.73 12.36
CA GLN A 387 -9.32 -12.51 12.16
C GLN A 387 -8.99 -13.79 11.38
N VAL A 388 -8.98 -14.92 12.07
CA VAL A 388 -8.99 -16.22 11.40
C VAL A 388 -10.40 -16.46 10.85
N PRO A 389 -10.56 -16.76 9.54
CA PRO A 389 -11.87 -16.92 8.94
C PRO A 389 -12.69 -18.00 9.64
N ALA A 390 -14.01 -17.80 9.77
CA ALA A 390 -14.92 -18.77 10.37
C ALA A 390 -14.84 -20.17 9.72
N ALA A 391 -14.48 -20.23 8.43
CA ALA A 391 -14.23 -21.47 7.69
C ALA A 391 -13.13 -22.33 8.31
N VAL A 392 -12.04 -21.73 8.81
CA VAL A 392 -10.94 -22.46 9.46
C VAL A 392 -11.44 -23.18 10.71
N PHE A 393 -12.23 -22.50 11.54
CA PHE A 393 -12.82 -23.11 12.74
C PHE A 393 -13.78 -24.26 12.39
N LYS A 394 -14.56 -24.12 11.31
CA LYS A 394 -15.44 -25.20 10.82
C LYS A 394 -14.64 -26.41 10.34
N ASP A 395 -13.56 -26.18 9.60
CA ASP A 395 -12.67 -27.24 9.16
C ASP A 395 -11.99 -27.92 10.36
N CYS A 396 -11.55 -27.17 11.37
CA CYS A 396 -10.90 -27.69 12.58
C CYS A 396 -11.74 -28.74 13.33
N LEU A 397 -13.07 -28.74 13.18
CA LEU A 397 -13.93 -29.77 13.79
C LEU A 397 -13.70 -31.18 13.23
N THR A 398 -13.34 -31.26 11.94
CA THR A 398 -13.24 -32.52 11.19
C THR A 398 -11.82 -32.77 10.64
N ILE A 399 -10.90 -31.82 10.80
CA ILE A 399 -9.58 -31.89 10.14
C ILE A 399 -8.73 -33.06 10.62
N ARG A 400 -8.87 -33.49 11.88
CA ARG A 400 -8.14 -34.65 12.42
C ARG A 400 -8.46 -35.94 11.66
N GLU A 401 -9.74 -36.14 11.31
CA GLU A 401 -10.19 -37.31 10.53
C GLU A 401 -9.65 -37.25 9.11
N ARG A 402 -9.75 -36.06 8.47
CA ARG A 402 -9.21 -35.82 7.12
C ARG A 402 -7.70 -36.08 7.04
N LEU A 403 -6.94 -35.57 8.01
CA LEU A 403 -5.49 -35.79 8.11
C LEU A 403 -5.15 -37.25 8.34
N SER A 404 -5.93 -37.96 9.17
CA SER A 404 -5.75 -39.40 9.40
C SER A 404 -6.07 -40.23 8.13
N ALA A 405 -6.92 -39.72 7.24
CA ALA A 405 -7.18 -40.26 5.91
C ALA A 405 -6.17 -39.82 4.83
N GLY A 406 -5.08 -39.13 5.21
CA GLY A 406 -4.03 -38.69 4.30
C GLY A 406 -4.35 -37.42 3.49
N GLN A 407 -5.43 -36.71 3.81
CA GLN A 407 -5.75 -35.45 3.14
C GLN A 407 -4.91 -34.30 3.70
N PRO A 408 -4.42 -33.36 2.87
CA PRO A 408 -3.65 -32.22 3.33
C PRO A 408 -4.52 -31.16 4.02
N VAL A 409 -3.87 -30.26 4.77
CA VAL A 409 -4.51 -29.05 5.31
C VAL A 409 -5.08 -28.21 4.15
N PRO A 410 -6.32 -27.67 4.24
CA PRO A 410 -6.94 -26.95 3.14
C PRO A 410 -6.10 -25.76 2.64
N ALA A 411 -5.93 -25.67 1.32
CA ALA A 411 -5.17 -24.58 0.68
C ALA A 411 -5.81 -23.20 0.85
N THR A 412 -7.10 -23.15 1.17
CA THR A 412 -7.89 -21.95 1.43
C THR A 412 -7.60 -21.30 2.78
N TRP A 413 -6.88 -21.98 3.68
CA TRP A 413 -6.51 -21.43 4.98
C TRP A 413 -5.49 -20.29 4.83
N PRO A 414 -5.52 -19.27 5.72
CA PRO A 414 -4.51 -18.23 5.76
C PRO A 414 -3.09 -18.80 5.82
N ALA A 415 -2.17 -18.24 5.04
CA ALA A 415 -0.82 -18.78 4.88
C ALA A 415 -0.02 -18.89 6.19
N ALA A 416 -0.25 -17.99 7.15
CA ALA A 416 0.36 -18.07 8.47
C ALA A 416 -0.14 -19.29 9.27
N VAL A 417 -1.45 -19.45 9.39
CA VAL A 417 -2.09 -20.59 10.09
C VAL A 417 -1.68 -21.91 9.44
N ARG A 418 -1.70 -21.98 8.10
CA ARG A 418 -1.29 -23.17 7.35
C ARG A 418 0.17 -23.55 7.62
N ARG A 419 1.08 -22.58 7.68
CA ARG A 419 2.50 -22.82 8.02
C ARG A 419 2.67 -23.31 9.45
N ALA A 420 1.98 -22.71 10.41
CA ALA A 420 2.01 -23.14 11.81
C ALA A 420 1.51 -24.58 11.96
N PHE A 421 0.37 -24.92 11.33
CA PHE A 421 -0.17 -26.28 11.30
C PHE A 421 0.80 -27.26 10.64
N ALA A 422 1.33 -26.93 9.46
CA ALA A 422 2.25 -27.81 8.73
C ALA A 422 3.53 -28.10 9.55
N HIS A 423 4.08 -27.09 10.22
CA HIS A 423 5.22 -27.26 11.12
C HIS A 423 4.89 -28.23 12.26
N ARG A 424 3.70 -28.12 12.86
CA ARG A 424 3.27 -29.03 13.95
C ARG A 424 2.97 -30.45 13.46
N LEU A 425 2.40 -30.61 12.27
CA LEU A 425 2.15 -31.91 11.65
C LEU A 425 3.46 -32.65 11.32
N ALA A 426 4.48 -31.92 10.85
CA ALA A 426 5.78 -32.51 10.49
C ALA A 426 6.53 -33.14 11.68
N VAL A 427 6.21 -32.74 12.91
CA VAL A 427 6.85 -33.24 14.14
C VAL A 427 5.97 -34.22 14.94
N GLN A 428 4.84 -34.66 14.38
CA GLN A 428 3.98 -35.66 15.01
C GLN A 428 4.61 -37.05 14.95
N PRO A 429 4.55 -37.86 16.02
CA PRO A 429 5.02 -39.23 15.99
C PRO A 429 4.12 -40.10 15.11
N GLN A 430 4.69 -41.14 14.51
CA GLN A 430 3.93 -42.08 13.66
C GLN A 430 2.89 -42.90 14.45
N THR A 431 3.06 -42.99 15.77
CA THR A 431 2.22 -43.79 16.67
C THR A 431 0.91 -43.10 17.08
N GLY A 432 0.71 -41.83 16.71
CA GLY A 432 -0.54 -41.12 16.94
C GLY A 432 -0.37 -39.61 17.14
N TRP A 433 -1.50 -38.91 17.28
CA TRP A 433 -1.51 -37.46 17.47
C TRP A 433 -1.15 -37.09 18.91
N VAL A 434 -0.23 -36.15 19.06
CA VAL A 434 0.18 -35.56 20.34
C VAL A 434 -0.02 -34.05 20.34
N PRO A 435 -0.34 -33.45 21.49
CA PRO A 435 -0.43 -32.01 21.62
C PRO A 435 0.88 -31.30 21.25
N ALA A 436 0.78 -30.15 20.59
CA ALA A 436 1.84 -29.17 20.49
C ALA A 436 2.26 -28.74 21.90
N LYS A 437 3.55 -28.97 22.21
CA LYS A 437 4.15 -28.65 23.50
C LYS A 437 4.47 -27.17 23.62
N LYS A 438 4.12 -26.57 24.75
CA LYS A 438 4.47 -25.18 25.08
C LYS A 438 5.92 -25.11 25.55
N ASN A 439 6.65 -24.09 25.13
CA ASN A 439 8.05 -23.88 25.53
C ASN A 439 8.22 -22.94 26.73
N HIS A 440 7.11 -22.66 27.43
CA HIS A 440 7.06 -21.82 28.62
C HIS A 440 5.95 -22.37 29.52
N VAL A 441 5.99 -22.02 30.79
CA VAL A 441 4.97 -22.42 31.75
C VAL A 441 4.76 -21.34 32.80
N THR A 442 3.51 -21.16 33.22
CA THR A 442 3.13 -20.25 34.31
C THR A 442 2.94 -21.03 35.62
N THR A 443 3.13 -20.37 36.75
CA THR A 443 2.90 -20.97 38.06
C THR A 443 1.45 -21.46 38.25
N ALA A 444 0.47 -20.77 37.67
CA ALA A 444 -0.92 -21.18 37.68
C ALA A 444 -1.13 -22.51 36.94
N GLN A 445 -0.53 -22.68 35.75
CA GLN A 445 -0.58 -23.93 34.99
C GLN A 445 0.10 -25.08 35.75
N LEU A 446 1.25 -24.84 36.37
CA LEU A 446 1.94 -25.85 37.20
C LEU A 446 1.10 -26.29 38.39
N ARG A 447 0.45 -25.35 39.08
CA ARG A 447 -0.47 -25.67 40.18
C ARG A 447 -1.64 -26.49 39.68
N GLN A 448 -2.29 -26.08 38.59
CA GLN A 448 -3.41 -26.83 38.02
C GLN A 448 -3.00 -28.25 37.65
N LEU A 449 -1.83 -28.43 37.03
CA LEU A 449 -1.27 -29.73 36.69
C LEU A 449 -1.11 -30.60 37.94
N ALA A 450 -0.50 -30.07 39.01
CA ALA A 450 -0.32 -30.80 40.26
C ALA A 450 -1.64 -31.17 40.96
N HIS A 451 -2.69 -30.35 40.83
CA HIS A 451 -4.00 -30.65 41.43
C HIS A 451 -4.82 -31.67 40.63
N SER A 452 -4.57 -31.79 39.32
CA SER A 452 -5.40 -32.57 38.40
C SER A 452 -4.98 -34.04 38.27
N HIS A 453 -3.92 -34.48 38.96
CA HIS A 453 -3.36 -35.81 38.84
C HIS A 453 -3.16 -36.49 40.22
N PRO A 454 -3.24 -37.83 40.28
CA PRO A 454 -3.28 -38.59 41.53
C PRO A 454 -1.91 -38.79 42.19
N ASP A 455 -0.81 -38.73 41.42
CA ASP A 455 0.56 -38.90 41.90
C ASP A 455 1.57 -38.10 41.06
N PHE A 456 2.80 -37.98 41.57
CA PHE A 456 3.86 -37.25 40.87
C PHE A 456 4.28 -37.89 39.53
N PRO A 457 4.41 -39.22 39.38
CA PRO A 457 4.65 -39.84 38.07
C PRO A 457 3.62 -39.45 37.00
N ALA A 458 2.33 -39.37 37.35
CA ALA A 458 1.27 -38.90 36.46
C ALA A 458 1.43 -37.40 36.14
N VAL A 459 1.78 -36.56 37.12
CA VAL A 459 2.12 -35.15 36.91
C VAL A 459 3.30 -34.99 35.95
N ALA A 460 4.39 -35.74 36.13
CA ALA A 460 5.58 -35.70 35.28
C ALA A 460 5.27 -36.17 33.85
N THR A 461 4.48 -37.23 33.70
CA THR A 461 4.03 -37.71 32.39
C THR A 461 3.17 -36.66 31.68
N ALA A 462 2.21 -36.07 32.38
CA ALA A 462 1.38 -35.00 31.85
C ALA A 462 2.20 -33.74 31.52
N TYR A 463 3.19 -33.41 32.35
CA TYR A 463 4.13 -32.32 32.11
C TYR A 463 4.89 -32.52 30.79
N HIS A 464 5.55 -33.68 30.60
CA HIS A 464 6.30 -33.95 29.38
C HIS A 464 5.42 -34.07 28.13
N ARG A 465 4.13 -34.38 28.31
CA ARG A 465 3.14 -34.35 27.22
C ARG A 465 2.79 -32.92 26.79
N LEU A 466 2.82 -31.95 27.71
CA LEU A 466 2.32 -30.58 27.48
C LEU A 466 3.43 -29.54 27.29
N TYR A 467 4.63 -29.77 27.83
CA TYR A 467 5.71 -28.79 27.88
C TYR A 467 7.01 -29.33 27.28
N ALA A 468 7.79 -28.42 26.71
CA ALA A 468 9.13 -28.65 26.17
C ALA A 468 10.02 -27.43 26.51
N LEU A 469 10.44 -27.36 27.77
CA LEU A 469 11.35 -26.31 28.24
C LEU A 469 12.81 -26.69 27.92
N PRO A 470 13.75 -25.73 27.92
CA PRO A 470 15.19 -26.04 27.91
C PRO A 470 15.56 -26.98 29.06
N ALA A 471 16.44 -27.95 28.83
CA ALA A 471 16.72 -29.05 29.77
C ALA A 471 17.04 -28.59 31.20
N ALA A 472 17.81 -27.52 31.37
CA ALA A 472 18.12 -26.96 32.68
C ALA A 472 16.88 -26.41 33.40
N THR A 473 16.04 -25.66 32.67
CA THR A 473 14.78 -25.11 33.20
C THR A 473 13.76 -26.22 33.47
N GLU A 474 13.71 -27.23 32.61
CA GLU A 474 12.86 -28.41 32.76
C GLU A 474 13.17 -29.16 34.05
N ALA A 475 14.44 -29.48 34.29
CA ALA A 475 14.89 -30.17 35.50
C ALA A 475 14.55 -29.38 36.78
N ALA A 476 14.81 -28.07 36.77
CA ALA A 476 14.45 -27.21 37.89
C ALA A 476 12.94 -27.16 38.13
N THR A 477 12.14 -27.09 37.06
CA THR A 477 10.67 -27.03 37.12
C THR A 477 10.08 -28.34 37.65
N LEU A 478 10.55 -29.48 37.16
CA LEU A 478 10.12 -30.80 37.63
C LEU A 478 10.49 -31.04 39.09
N SER A 479 11.70 -30.64 39.50
CA SER A 479 12.13 -30.71 40.91
C SER A 479 11.22 -29.85 41.81
N ALA A 480 10.94 -28.61 41.41
CA ALA A 480 10.02 -27.73 42.14
C ALA A 480 8.59 -28.29 42.20
N LEU A 481 8.09 -28.86 41.10
CA LEU A 481 6.79 -29.54 41.07
C LEU A 481 6.75 -30.74 42.03
N GLN A 482 7.82 -31.53 42.09
CA GLN A 482 7.91 -32.68 42.99
C GLN A 482 7.84 -32.24 44.45
N GLN A 483 8.64 -31.23 44.82
CA GLN A 483 8.62 -30.65 46.17
C GLN A 483 7.24 -30.08 46.51
N TYR A 484 6.64 -29.34 45.58
CA TYR A 484 5.29 -28.81 45.76
C TYR A 484 4.24 -29.91 45.96
N TYR A 485 4.33 -31.00 45.19
CA TYR A 485 3.43 -32.14 45.30
C TYR A 485 3.56 -32.85 46.66
N LEU A 486 4.80 -33.02 47.15
CA LEU A 486 5.06 -33.56 48.49
C LEU A 486 4.41 -32.70 49.58
N LEU A 487 4.59 -31.37 49.52
CA LEU A 487 3.94 -30.45 50.45
C LEU A 487 2.42 -30.50 50.39
N LEU A 488 1.85 -30.67 49.19
CA LEU A 488 0.41 -30.82 49.00
C LEU A 488 -0.10 -32.14 49.60
N ALA A 489 0.64 -33.23 49.40
CA ALA A 489 0.32 -34.54 49.96
C ALA A 489 0.41 -34.54 51.49
N ASP A 490 1.43 -33.90 52.07
CA ASP A 490 1.59 -33.75 53.52
C ASP A 490 0.46 -32.92 54.13
N LYS A 491 0.03 -31.84 53.43
CA LYS A 491 -1.15 -31.07 53.81
C LYS A 491 -2.43 -31.91 53.77
N ARG A 492 -2.64 -32.71 52.72
CA ARG A 492 -3.82 -33.58 52.58
C ARG A 492 -3.87 -34.69 53.64
N ALA A 493 -2.70 -35.18 54.05
CA ALA A 493 -2.57 -36.23 55.07
C ALA A 493 -2.48 -35.67 56.51
N GLU A 494 -2.65 -34.35 56.70
CA GLU A 494 -2.49 -33.66 58.00
C GLU A 494 -1.20 -34.00 58.74
N ARG A 495 -0.13 -34.34 58.01
CA ARG A 495 1.12 -34.79 58.64
C ARG A 495 1.77 -33.71 59.49
N GLN A 496 1.49 -32.44 59.24
CA GLN A 496 1.90 -31.36 60.15
C GLN A 496 1.34 -31.53 61.57
N ASN A 497 0.10 -32.00 61.71
CA ASN A 497 -0.52 -32.29 63.00
C ASN A 497 0.14 -33.51 63.65
N VAL A 498 0.43 -34.55 62.87
CA VAL A 498 1.13 -35.76 63.33
C VAL A 498 2.55 -35.44 63.79
N THR A 499 3.29 -34.65 63.02
CA THR A 499 4.66 -34.22 63.36
C THR A 499 4.64 -33.30 64.58
N HIS A 500 3.69 -32.37 64.69
CA HIS A 500 3.54 -31.51 65.86
C HIS A 500 3.22 -32.32 67.12
N ALA A 501 2.29 -33.29 67.02
CA ALA A 501 1.95 -34.19 68.11
C ALA A 501 3.14 -35.09 68.52
N LEU A 502 3.95 -35.54 67.57
CA LEU A 502 5.18 -36.31 67.83
C LEU A 502 6.24 -35.45 68.52
N VAL A 503 6.45 -34.20 68.07
CA VAL A 503 7.37 -33.26 68.70
C VAL A 503 6.93 -32.92 70.13
N GLN A 504 5.63 -32.68 70.36
CA GLN A 504 5.12 -32.48 71.71
C GLN A 504 5.39 -33.69 72.61
N LYS A 505 5.13 -34.92 72.14
CA LYS A 505 5.47 -36.14 72.89
C LYS A 505 6.96 -36.28 73.19
N LEU A 506 7.83 -35.88 72.27
CA LEU A 506 9.29 -35.93 72.46
C LEU A 506 9.82 -34.84 73.41
N LEU A 507 9.03 -33.81 73.70
CA LEU A 507 9.36 -32.73 74.65
C LEU A 507 8.77 -32.98 76.05
N GLU A 508 7.93 -34.00 76.19
CA GLU A 508 7.30 -34.41 77.47
C GLU A 508 8.06 -35.52 78.20
N ASP A 509 9.09 -36.09 77.57
CA ASP A 509 10.17 -36.90 78.19
C ASP A 509 11.41 -36.01 78.42
#